data_AF-A0A817S5M5-F1
#
_entry.id   AF-A0A817S5M5-F1
#
_cell.length_a   1.000
_cell.length_b   1.000
_cell.length_c   1.000
_cell.angle_alpha   90.00
_cell.angle_beta   90.00
_cell.angle_gamma   90.00
#
_symmetry.space_group_name_H-M   'P 1'
#
loop_
_entity.id
_entity.type
_entity.pdbx_description
1 polymer ?
#
loop_
_entity_poly.entity_id
_entity_poly.type
_entity_poly.pdbx_seq_one_letter_code
_entity_poly.pdbx_strand_id
1 'polypeptide(L)'
;RIRTELGEHLHSLSILHSDGTNLESLRSRPKDLQNVLSRLTQLRVLAETTSGKVNREEEQVAECRTHVQTSQRYIQQLQPWIDQAENYLTKRLDQIGALNLTEAKHLHDKHKDFLEERRRMLSIYNNLLEEEHNIIDQYELKSLIKSLSIRWFEIVRKSDELTPKYDKQYSSWLLFESELNSFRDQILE
;
A
#
# COMPACT_ATOMS: atom_id res chain seq x y z
N ARG A 1 -10.74 17.72 20.23
CA ARG A 1 -11.84 17.87 21.21
C ARG A 1 -11.44 17.26 22.55
N ILE A 2 -11.24 15.94 22.63
CA ILE A 2 -10.80 15.26 23.88
C ILE A 2 -9.49 15.85 24.42
N ARG A 3 -8.46 16.04 23.59
CA ARG A 3 -7.20 16.70 23.99
C ARG A 3 -7.40 18.11 24.56
N THR A 4 -8.31 18.88 23.98
CA THR A 4 -8.64 20.24 24.42
C THR A 4 -9.31 20.23 25.79
N GLU A 5 -10.35 19.38 25.94
CA GLU A 5 -11.07 19.18 27.20
C GLU A 5 -10.11 18.67 28.31
N LEU A 6 -9.19 17.76 27.99
CA LEU A 6 -8.19 17.27 28.94
C LEU A 6 -7.18 18.33 29.35
N GLY A 7 -6.77 19.20 28.42
CA GLY A 7 -5.90 20.34 28.69
C GLY A 7 -6.56 21.35 29.64
N GLU A 8 -7.84 21.64 29.44
CA GLU A 8 -8.64 22.49 30.34
C GLU A 8 -8.76 21.89 31.75
N HIS A 9 -9.04 20.59 31.84
CA HIS A 9 -9.10 19.89 33.13
C HIS A 9 -7.76 19.85 33.86
N LEU A 10 -6.64 19.63 33.16
CA LEU A 10 -5.30 19.71 33.73
C LEU A 10 -4.98 21.11 34.25
N HIS A 11 -5.40 22.15 33.52
CA HIS A 11 -5.26 23.53 33.95
C HIS A 11 -6.08 23.83 35.21
N SER A 12 -7.35 23.42 35.26
CA SER A 12 -8.21 23.55 36.45
C SER A 12 -7.64 22.81 37.66
N LEU A 13 -7.10 21.60 37.47
CA LEU A 13 -6.45 20.84 38.55
C LEU A 13 -5.18 21.52 39.06
N SER A 14 -4.40 22.16 38.19
CA SER A 14 -3.21 22.93 38.58
C SER A 14 -3.57 24.14 39.45
N ILE A 15 -4.66 24.84 39.10
CA ILE A 15 -5.18 25.97 39.88
C ILE A 15 -5.64 25.47 41.26
N LEU A 16 -6.48 24.44 41.30
CA LEU A 16 -7.00 23.87 42.56
C LEU A 16 -5.89 23.35 43.48
N HIS A 17 -4.84 22.75 42.91
CA HIS A 17 -3.67 22.29 43.68
C HIS A 17 -2.89 23.47 44.27
N SER A 18 -2.66 24.52 43.47
CA SER A 18 -2.01 25.76 43.94
C SER A 18 -2.80 26.44 45.06
N ASP A 19 -4.12 26.59 44.88
CA ASP A 19 -5.01 27.18 45.88
C ASP A 19 -5.01 26.37 47.19
N GLY A 20 -5.04 25.03 47.07
CA GLY A 20 -4.96 24.13 48.23
C GLY A 20 -3.63 24.26 48.98
N THR A 21 -2.49 24.33 48.28
CA THR A 21 -1.17 24.54 48.92
C THR A 21 -1.05 25.90 49.61
N ASN A 22 -1.66 26.94 49.02
CA ASN A 22 -1.72 28.27 49.63
C ASN A 22 -2.57 28.25 50.93
N LEU A 23 -3.68 27.52 50.95
CA LEU A 23 -4.52 27.34 52.14
C LEU A 23 -3.82 26.54 53.26
N GLU A 24 -3.01 25.55 52.91
CA GLU A 24 -2.22 24.75 53.86
C GLU A 24 -1.19 25.60 54.62
N SER A 25 -0.71 26.68 53.98
CA SER A 25 0.24 27.63 54.59
C SER A 25 -0.38 28.54 55.67
N LEU A 26 -1.71 28.63 55.76
CA LEU A 26 -2.45 29.62 56.56
C LEU A 26 -2.89 29.17 57.98
N ARG A 27 -2.21 28.20 58.61
CA ARG A 27 -2.24 27.91 60.08
C ARG A 27 -3.37 27.05 60.68
N SER A 28 -4.05 26.21 59.93
CA SER A 28 -4.58 24.99 60.55
C SER A 28 -4.34 23.84 59.60
N ARG A 29 -3.88 22.68 60.10
CA ARG A 29 -3.71 21.45 59.32
C ARG A 29 -4.93 20.55 59.54
N PRO A 30 -6.14 20.89 59.05
CA PRO A 30 -7.25 19.97 59.13
C PRO A 30 -6.89 18.76 58.28
N LYS A 31 -7.06 17.55 58.85
CA LYS A 31 -6.82 16.28 58.15
C LYS A 31 -7.58 16.22 56.81
N ASP A 32 -8.71 16.91 56.73
CA ASP A 32 -9.52 17.02 55.53
C ASP A 32 -8.80 17.75 54.39
N LEU A 33 -8.01 18.80 54.66
CA LEU A 33 -7.25 19.51 53.63
C LEU A 33 -6.11 18.64 53.07
N GLN A 34 -5.42 17.87 53.93
CA GLN A 34 -4.41 16.89 53.51
C GLN A 34 -5.01 15.81 52.59
N ASN A 35 -6.19 15.30 52.97
CA ASN A 35 -6.92 14.32 52.16
C ASN A 35 -7.36 14.90 50.81
N VAL A 36 -7.79 16.17 50.77
CA VAL A 36 -8.15 16.87 49.52
C VAL A 36 -6.91 17.06 48.63
N LEU A 37 -5.79 17.51 49.19
CA LEU A 37 -4.54 17.68 48.44
C LEU A 37 -4.02 16.35 47.89
N SER A 38 -4.06 15.26 48.68
CA SER A 38 -3.64 13.94 48.19
C SER A 38 -4.52 13.46 47.03
N ARG A 39 -5.84 13.68 47.11
CA ARG A 39 -6.78 13.35 46.03
C ARG A 39 -6.56 14.21 44.79
N LEU A 40 -6.30 15.50 44.95
CA LEU A 40 -5.95 16.40 43.84
C LEU A 40 -4.66 15.95 43.14
N THR A 41 -3.64 15.55 43.89
CA THR A 41 -2.41 14.97 43.32
C THR A 41 -2.69 13.67 42.58
N GLN A 42 -3.48 12.76 43.14
CA GLN A 42 -3.88 11.51 42.46
C GLN A 42 -4.64 11.77 41.16
N LEU A 43 -5.61 12.70 41.19
CA LEU A 43 -6.38 13.10 40.01
C LEU A 43 -5.49 13.74 38.95
N ARG A 44 -4.52 14.56 39.34
CA ARG A 44 -3.54 15.15 38.43
C ARG A 44 -2.69 14.08 37.75
N VAL A 45 -2.12 13.14 38.51
CA VAL A 45 -1.33 12.03 37.94
C VAL A 45 -2.15 11.18 36.97
N LEU A 46 -3.41 10.89 37.31
CA LEU A 46 -4.33 10.16 36.45
C LEU A 46 -4.63 10.94 35.15
N ALA A 47 -4.88 12.24 35.25
CA ALA A 47 -5.13 13.12 34.10
C ALA A 47 -3.90 13.23 33.20
N GLU A 48 -2.70 13.39 33.75
CA GLU A 48 -1.43 13.42 33.01
C GLU A 48 -1.18 12.08 32.30
N THR A 49 -1.42 10.96 32.99
CA THR A 49 -1.30 9.61 32.40
C THR A 49 -2.29 9.41 31.26
N THR A 50 -3.54 9.86 31.43
CA THR A 50 -4.58 9.75 30.39
C THR A 50 -4.24 10.63 29.20
N SER A 51 -3.74 11.85 29.43
CA SER A 51 -3.24 12.74 28.37
C SER A 51 -2.12 12.08 27.56
N GLY A 52 -1.17 11.45 28.25
CA GLY A 52 -0.10 10.70 27.60
C GLY A 52 -0.60 9.56 26.71
N LYS A 53 -1.66 8.85 27.12
CA LYS A 53 -2.28 7.80 26.30
C LYS A 53 -3.02 8.37 25.10
N VAL A 54 -3.85 9.39 25.30
CA VAL A 54 -4.59 10.06 24.21
C VAL A 54 -3.64 10.60 23.15
N ASN A 55 -2.52 11.22 23.53
CA ASN A 55 -1.54 11.73 22.57
C ASN A 55 -0.93 10.60 21.72
N ARG A 56 -0.57 9.45 22.32
CA ARG A 56 -0.02 8.31 21.58
C ARG A 56 -1.04 7.71 20.63
N GLU A 57 -2.30 7.59 21.05
CA GLU A 57 -3.37 7.09 20.20
C GLU A 57 -3.66 8.07 19.04
N GLU A 58 -3.66 9.38 19.29
CA GLU A 58 -3.79 10.39 18.24
C GLU A 58 -2.65 10.31 17.21
N GLU A 59 -1.40 10.13 17.66
CA GLU A 59 -0.23 9.94 16.80
C GLU A 59 -0.36 8.67 15.94
N GLN A 60 -0.73 7.53 16.56
CA GLN A 60 -0.94 6.27 15.84
C GLN A 60 -2.07 6.37 14.80
N VAL A 61 -3.16 7.06 15.12
CA VAL A 61 -4.26 7.29 14.18
C VAL A 61 -3.84 8.18 13.01
N ALA A 62 -3.02 9.20 13.26
CA ALA A 62 -2.48 10.08 12.23
C ALA A 62 -1.53 9.32 11.28
N GLU A 63 -0.67 8.46 11.83
CA GLU A 63 0.23 7.59 11.07
C GLU A 63 -0.56 6.58 10.22
N CYS A 64 -1.51 5.85 10.83
CA CYS A 64 -2.38 4.92 10.11
C CYS A 64 -3.14 5.61 8.96
N ARG A 65 -3.63 6.84 9.17
CA ARG A 65 -4.30 7.62 8.12
C ARG A 65 -3.36 7.90 6.94
N THR A 66 -2.09 8.16 7.22
CA THR A 66 -1.08 8.40 6.18
C THR A 66 -0.86 7.13 5.36
N HIS A 67 -0.69 5.97 6.01
CA HIS A 67 -0.54 4.68 5.32
C HIS A 67 -1.75 4.32 4.46
N VAL A 68 -2.97 4.58 4.95
CA VAL A 68 -4.21 4.37 4.19
C VAL A 68 -4.23 5.24 2.93
N GLN A 69 -3.90 6.53 3.06
CA GLN A 69 -3.87 7.45 1.91
C GLN A 69 -2.81 7.05 0.88
N THR A 70 -1.63 6.65 1.34
CA THR A 70 -0.54 6.16 0.48
C THR A 70 -0.96 4.90 -0.27
N SER A 71 -1.53 3.93 0.44
CA SER A 71 -2.06 2.69 -0.16
C SER A 71 -3.11 2.96 -1.23
N GLN A 72 -4.04 3.89 -0.96
CA GLN A 72 -5.05 4.29 -1.93
C GLN A 72 -4.43 4.89 -3.20
N ARG A 73 -3.36 5.69 -3.09
CA ARG A 73 -2.64 6.24 -4.25
C ARG A 73 -1.95 5.15 -5.07
N TYR A 74 -1.37 4.14 -4.41
CA TYR A 74 -0.78 3.01 -5.13
C TYR A 74 -1.85 2.17 -5.82
N ILE A 75 -2.99 1.91 -5.17
CA ILE A 75 -4.13 1.22 -5.77
C ILE A 75 -4.65 1.99 -7.00
N GLN A 76 -4.79 3.31 -6.92
CA GLN A 76 -5.23 4.14 -8.05
C GLN A 76 -4.30 4.07 -9.27
N GLN A 77 -3.01 3.82 -9.05
CA GLN A 77 -2.04 3.63 -10.13
C GLN A 77 -2.03 2.19 -10.65
N LEU A 78 -2.13 1.21 -9.75
CA LEU A 78 -1.97 -0.21 -10.08
C LEU A 78 -3.23 -0.82 -10.68
N GLN A 79 -4.42 -0.46 -10.18
CA GLN A 79 -5.70 -1.03 -10.59
C GLN A 79 -5.95 -0.89 -12.11
N PRO A 80 -5.80 0.30 -12.73
CA PRO A 80 -6.02 0.44 -14.16
C PRO A 80 -5.06 -0.42 -14.99
N TRP A 81 -3.81 -0.54 -14.55
CA TRP A 81 -2.83 -1.39 -15.22
C TRP A 81 -3.18 -2.87 -15.10
N ILE A 82 -3.60 -3.34 -13.90
CA ILE A 82 -4.07 -4.72 -13.71
C ILE A 82 -5.26 -5.01 -14.63
N ASP A 83 -6.23 -4.11 -14.71
CA ASP A 83 -7.41 -4.28 -15.58
C ASP A 83 -6.98 -4.38 -17.07
N GLN A 84 -6.02 -3.57 -17.50
CA GLN A 84 -5.47 -3.63 -18.86
C GLN A 84 -4.67 -4.93 -19.12
N ALA A 85 -3.88 -5.36 -18.15
CA ALA A 85 -3.07 -6.57 -18.22
C ALA A 85 -3.94 -7.84 -18.32
N GLU A 86 -4.99 -7.93 -17.51
CA GLU A 86 -5.94 -9.03 -17.58
C GLU A 86 -6.64 -9.09 -18.95
N ASN A 87 -7.03 -7.93 -19.48
CA ASN A 87 -7.62 -7.84 -20.81
C ASN A 87 -6.66 -8.27 -21.92
N TYR A 88 -5.39 -7.84 -21.83
CA TYR A 88 -4.34 -8.24 -22.78
C TYR A 88 -4.13 -9.77 -22.76
N LEU A 89 -4.03 -10.37 -21.57
CA LEU A 89 -3.80 -11.80 -21.41
C LEU A 89 -5.00 -12.63 -21.84
N THR A 90 -6.23 -12.20 -21.53
CA THR A 90 -7.46 -12.91 -21.91
C THR A 90 -7.67 -12.90 -23.43
N LYS A 91 -7.53 -11.74 -24.09
CA LYS A 91 -7.73 -11.65 -25.55
C LYS A 91 -6.69 -12.41 -26.38
N ARG A 92 -5.50 -12.68 -25.82
CA ARG A 92 -4.37 -13.30 -26.52
C ARG A 92 -4.23 -14.80 -26.24
N LEU A 93 -4.73 -15.31 -25.11
CA LEU A 93 -4.77 -16.75 -24.83
C LEU A 93 -5.54 -17.53 -25.91
N ASP A 94 -6.50 -16.87 -26.56
CA ASP A 94 -7.38 -17.47 -27.56
C ASP A 94 -6.93 -17.24 -29.02
N GLN A 95 -5.88 -16.42 -29.24
CA GLN A 95 -5.44 -16.05 -30.59
C GLN A 95 -4.37 -17.01 -31.11
N ILE A 96 -4.85 -17.89 -32.00
CA ILE A 96 -4.16 -18.69 -33.02
C ILE A 96 -2.86 -18.01 -33.48
N GLY A 97 -1.76 -18.78 -33.59
CA GLY A 97 -0.41 -18.29 -33.90
C GLY A 97 -0.33 -17.40 -35.15
N ALA A 98 0.73 -16.59 -35.23
CA ALA A 98 0.95 -15.66 -36.34
C ALA A 98 0.99 -16.36 -37.70
N LEU A 99 0.44 -15.69 -38.70
CA LEU A 99 0.35 -16.19 -40.07
C LEU A 99 1.57 -15.83 -40.93
N ASN A 100 2.41 -14.92 -40.46
CA ASN A 100 3.63 -14.47 -41.14
C ASN A 100 4.65 -13.88 -40.14
N LEU A 101 5.88 -13.64 -40.62
CA LEU A 101 6.96 -13.08 -39.82
C LEU A 101 6.63 -11.70 -39.23
N THR A 102 5.95 -10.83 -39.99
CA THR A 102 5.60 -9.48 -39.53
C THR A 102 4.66 -9.52 -38.32
N GLU A 103 3.62 -10.36 -38.38
CA GLU A 103 2.71 -10.60 -37.26
C GLU A 103 3.43 -11.24 -36.07
N ALA A 104 4.29 -12.24 -36.32
CA ALA A 104 5.06 -12.89 -35.26
C ALA A 104 5.95 -11.90 -34.51
N LYS A 105 6.65 -11.02 -35.25
CA LYS A 105 7.45 -9.94 -34.69
C LYS A 105 6.61 -8.96 -33.89
N HIS A 106 5.48 -8.50 -34.44
CA HIS A 106 4.60 -7.57 -33.76
C HIS A 106 4.06 -8.14 -32.43
N LEU A 107 3.68 -9.43 -32.41
CA LEU A 107 3.24 -10.11 -31.20
C LEU A 107 4.35 -10.22 -30.15
N HIS A 108 5.54 -10.63 -30.58
CA HIS A 108 6.73 -10.71 -29.73
C HIS A 108 7.09 -9.35 -29.13
N ASP A 109 7.20 -8.30 -29.94
CA ASP A 109 7.57 -6.96 -29.50
C ASP A 109 6.51 -6.38 -28.54
N LYS A 110 5.22 -6.56 -28.84
CA LYS A 110 4.15 -6.16 -27.94
C LYS A 110 4.19 -6.89 -26.60
N HIS A 111 4.54 -8.18 -26.60
CA HIS A 111 4.70 -8.94 -25.35
C HIS A 111 5.91 -8.45 -24.55
N LYS A 112 7.02 -8.13 -25.22
CA LYS A 112 8.20 -7.54 -24.59
C LYS A 112 7.89 -6.19 -23.94
N ASP A 113 7.16 -5.32 -24.64
CA ASP A 113 6.72 -4.03 -24.08
C ASP A 113 5.85 -4.21 -22.83
N PHE A 114 4.93 -5.18 -22.86
CA PHE A 114 4.12 -5.56 -21.71
C PHE A 114 4.97 -6.01 -20.51
N LEU A 115 6.02 -6.83 -20.74
CA LEU A 115 6.92 -7.30 -19.68
C LEU A 115 7.74 -6.15 -19.07
N GLU A 116 8.15 -5.17 -19.88
CA GLU A 116 8.82 -3.96 -19.39
C GLU A 116 7.88 -3.10 -18.53
N GLU A 117 6.62 -2.95 -18.94
CA GLU A 117 5.62 -2.23 -18.14
C GLU A 117 5.33 -2.95 -16.83
N ARG A 118 5.19 -4.29 -16.86
CA ARG A 118 5.07 -5.12 -15.65
C ARG A 118 6.23 -4.88 -14.69
N ARG A 119 7.47 -4.79 -15.19
CA ARG A 119 8.66 -4.50 -14.38
C ARG A 119 8.58 -3.12 -13.72
N ARG A 120 8.05 -2.10 -14.40
CA ARG A 120 7.84 -0.77 -13.82
C ARG A 120 6.78 -0.80 -12.72
N MET A 121 5.69 -1.54 -12.92
CA MET A 121 4.59 -1.66 -11.96
C MET A 121 4.96 -2.48 -10.72
N LEU A 122 5.97 -3.36 -10.81
CA LEU A 122 6.44 -4.16 -9.68
C LEU A 122 6.85 -3.30 -8.47
N SER A 123 7.46 -2.14 -8.70
CA SER A 123 7.84 -1.22 -7.61
C SER A 123 6.61 -0.70 -6.87
N ILE A 124 5.56 -0.29 -7.59
CA ILE A 124 4.30 0.18 -7.01
C ILE A 124 3.61 -0.94 -6.24
N TYR A 125 3.60 -2.15 -6.81
CA TYR A 125 3.03 -3.33 -6.16
C TYR A 125 3.75 -3.67 -4.85
N ASN A 126 5.09 -3.70 -4.84
CA ASN A 126 5.86 -4.00 -3.63
C ASN A 126 5.62 -2.95 -2.54
N ASN A 127 5.61 -1.66 -2.90
CA ASN A 127 5.32 -0.59 -1.93
C ASN A 127 3.90 -0.72 -1.36
N LEU A 128 2.91 -1.12 -2.17
CA LEU A 128 1.55 -1.37 -1.68
C LEU A 128 1.51 -2.52 -0.66
N LEU A 129 2.28 -3.59 -0.88
CA LEU A 129 2.38 -4.69 0.09
C LEU A 129 3.08 -4.27 1.39
N GLU A 130 4.12 -3.45 1.30
CA GLU A 130 4.77 -2.89 2.49
C GLU A 130 3.78 -2.05 3.32
N GLU A 131 3.00 -1.19 2.66
CA GLU A 131 1.98 -0.38 3.31
C GLU A 131 0.85 -1.22 3.94
N GLU A 132 0.49 -2.36 3.36
CA GLU A 132 -0.54 -3.26 3.91
C GLU A 132 -0.23 -3.68 5.36
N HIS A 133 1.05 -3.87 5.68
CA HIS A 133 1.51 -4.24 7.02
C HIS A 133 1.31 -3.13 8.05
N ASN A 134 1.39 -1.87 7.61
CA ASN A 134 1.27 -0.68 8.46
C ASN A 134 -0.19 -0.23 8.66
N ILE A 135 -1.12 -0.78 7.87
CA ILE A 135 -2.54 -0.49 8.01
C ILE A 135 -3.12 -1.29 9.18
N ILE A 136 -3.75 -0.60 10.14
CA ILE A 136 -4.44 -1.19 11.29
C ILE A 136 -5.96 -1.00 11.11
N ASP A 137 -6.75 -2.03 11.40
CA ASP A 137 -8.22 -2.00 11.45
C ASP A 137 -8.96 -1.48 10.19
N GLN A 138 -8.35 -1.58 9.00
CA GLN A 138 -9.00 -1.32 7.71
C GLN A 138 -9.23 -2.61 6.92
N TYR A 139 -10.22 -3.39 7.35
CA TYR A 139 -10.51 -4.70 6.77
C TYR A 139 -10.80 -4.65 5.26
N GLU A 140 -11.61 -3.69 4.81
CA GLU A 140 -11.99 -3.54 3.40
C GLU A 140 -10.78 -3.25 2.51
N LEU A 141 -9.90 -2.35 2.96
CA LEU A 141 -8.68 -2.00 2.23
C LEU A 141 -7.73 -3.19 2.13
N LYS A 142 -7.51 -3.92 3.23
CA LYS A 142 -6.69 -5.15 3.22
C LYS A 142 -7.28 -6.22 2.30
N SER A 143 -8.61 -6.39 2.31
CA SER A 143 -9.29 -7.30 1.40
C SER A 143 -9.08 -6.91 -0.06
N LEU A 144 -9.15 -5.61 -0.37
CA LEU A 144 -8.87 -5.10 -1.72
C LEU A 144 -7.42 -5.34 -2.14
N ILE A 145 -6.45 -5.04 -1.26
CA ILE A 145 -5.03 -5.30 -1.51
C ILE A 145 -4.80 -6.78 -1.80
N LYS A 146 -5.34 -7.67 -0.96
CA LYS A 146 -5.25 -9.12 -1.17
C LYS A 146 -5.85 -9.57 -2.51
N SER A 147 -7.00 -8.99 -2.89
CA SER A 147 -7.61 -9.25 -4.21
C SER A 147 -6.68 -8.82 -5.35
N LEU A 148 -6.05 -7.65 -5.23
CA LEU A 148 -5.07 -7.18 -6.21
C LEU A 148 -3.84 -8.07 -6.27
N SER A 149 -3.34 -8.57 -5.13
CA SER A 149 -2.22 -9.51 -5.09
C SER A 149 -2.52 -10.79 -5.85
N ILE A 150 -3.71 -11.38 -5.65
CA ILE A 150 -4.11 -12.58 -6.38
C ILE A 150 -4.11 -12.33 -7.90
N ARG A 151 -4.68 -11.20 -8.33
CA ARG A 151 -4.73 -10.80 -9.74
C ARG A 151 -3.34 -10.55 -10.31
N TRP A 152 -2.47 -9.89 -9.56
CA TRP A 152 -1.07 -9.67 -9.91
C TRP A 152 -0.33 -11.00 -10.14
N PHE A 153 -0.44 -11.95 -9.23
CA PHE A 153 0.20 -13.27 -9.37
C PHE A 153 -0.29 -14.01 -10.60
N GLU A 154 -1.60 -13.94 -10.89
CA GLU A 154 -2.17 -14.57 -12.07
C GLU A 154 -1.68 -13.92 -13.37
N ILE A 155 -1.52 -12.59 -13.39
CA ILE A 155 -0.91 -11.86 -14.50
C ILE A 155 0.53 -12.31 -14.73
N VAL A 156 1.34 -12.38 -13.65
CA VAL A 156 2.74 -12.82 -13.72
C VAL A 156 2.83 -14.23 -14.29
N ARG A 157 2.08 -15.18 -13.70
CA ARG A 157 2.04 -16.58 -14.14
C ARG A 157 1.68 -16.70 -15.63
N LYS A 158 0.57 -16.09 -16.06
CA LYS A 158 0.10 -16.16 -17.45
C LYS A 158 1.09 -15.52 -18.43
N SER A 159 1.70 -14.39 -18.06
CA SER A 159 2.67 -13.73 -18.93
C SER A 159 3.97 -14.53 -19.08
N ASP A 160 4.43 -15.16 -18.00
CA ASP A 160 5.60 -16.05 -18.04
C ASP A 160 5.31 -17.31 -18.88
N GLU A 161 4.08 -17.83 -18.87
CA GLU A 161 3.63 -18.93 -19.74
C GLU A 161 3.55 -18.56 -21.22
N LEU A 162 3.30 -17.29 -21.55
CA LEU A 162 3.20 -16.78 -22.92
C LEU A 162 4.57 -16.44 -23.52
N THR A 163 5.52 -16.02 -22.70
CA THR A 163 6.88 -15.63 -23.14
C THR A 163 7.52 -16.67 -24.07
N PRO A 164 7.67 -17.96 -23.68
CA PRO A 164 8.30 -18.96 -24.55
C PRO A 164 7.49 -19.25 -25.82
N LYS A 165 6.16 -19.03 -25.82
CA LYS A 165 5.33 -19.24 -27.01
C LYS A 165 5.64 -18.17 -28.06
N TYR A 166 5.71 -16.91 -27.67
CA TYR A 166 6.04 -15.82 -28.59
C TYR A 166 7.49 -15.88 -29.07
N ASP A 167 8.44 -16.21 -28.19
CA ASP A 167 9.84 -16.39 -28.56
C ASP A 167 10.00 -17.51 -29.59
N LYS A 168 9.38 -18.67 -29.34
CA LYS A 168 9.42 -19.81 -30.27
C LYS A 168 8.76 -19.48 -31.59
N GLN A 169 7.60 -18.83 -31.56
CA GLN A 169 6.87 -18.49 -32.78
C GLN A 169 7.65 -17.51 -33.65
N TYR A 170 8.21 -16.45 -33.05
CA TYR A 170 9.02 -15.47 -33.77
C TYR A 170 10.30 -16.09 -34.34
N SER A 171 11.04 -16.85 -33.54
CA SER A 171 12.25 -17.54 -34.02
C SER A 171 11.97 -18.55 -35.13
N SER A 172 10.86 -19.30 -35.06
CA SER A 172 10.46 -20.24 -36.11
C SER A 172 10.16 -19.52 -37.43
N TRP A 173 9.43 -18.40 -37.39
CA TRP A 173 9.18 -17.58 -38.58
C TRP A 173 10.46 -16.96 -39.15
N LEU A 174 11.39 -16.57 -38.29
CA LEU A 174 12.64 -15.95 -38.69
C LEU A 174 13.56 -16.95 -39.39
N LEU A 175 13.60 -18.20 -38.90
CA LEU A 175 14.27 -19.31 -39.56
C LEU A 175 13.64 -19.62 -40.92
N PHE A 176 12.32 -19.77 -40.97
CA PHE A 176 11.60 -20.06 -42.22
C PHE A 176 11.85 -18.99 -43.30
N GLU A 177 11.82 -17.70 -42.93
CA GLU A 177 12.12 -16.60 -43.85
C GLU A 177 13.59 -16.66 -44.34
N SER A 178 14.53 -17.02 -43.46
CA SER A 178 15.94 -17.17 -43.84
C SER A 178 16.15 -18.33 -44.81
N GLU A 179 15.45 -19.45 -44.63
CA GLU A 179 15.49 -20.60 -45.52
C GLU A 179 14.90 -20.25 -46.88
N LEU A 180 13.74 -19.57 -46.92
CA LEU A 180 13.13 -19.11 -48.17
C LEU A 180 14.05 -18.19 -48.97
N ASN A 181 14.73 -17.26 -48.30
CA ASN A 181 15.69 -16.37 -48.97
C ASN A 181 16.90 -17.15 -49.49
N SER A 182 17.45 -18.09 -48.72
CA SER A 182 18.55 -18.95 -49.18
C SER A 182 18.15 -19.82 -50.39
N PHE A 183 16.95 -20.40 -50.39
CA PHE A 183 16.44 -21.14 -51.56
C PHE A 183 16.25 -20.25 -52.77
N ARG A 184 15.75 -19.02 -52.57
CA ARG A 184 15.59 -18.06 -53.67
C ARG A 184 16.93 -17.69 -54.30
N ASP A 185 17.95 -17.48 -53.49
CA ASP A 185 19.29 -17.15 -53.97
C ASP A 185 19.89 -18.32 -54.77
N GLN A 186 19.72 -19.57 -54.31
CA GLN A 186 20.18 -20.78 -55.02
C GLN A 186 19.50 -21.02 -56.37
N ILE A 187 18.25 -20.57 -56.55
CA ILE A 187 17.52 -20.70 -57.83
C ILE A 187 17.92 -19.61 -58.82
N LEU A 188 18.40 -18.47 -58.32
CA LEU A 188 18.77 -17.31 -59.14
C LEU A 188 20.26 -17.27 -59.53
N GLU A 189 21.09 -18.13 -58.93
CA GLU A 189 22.44 -18.49 -59.40
C GLU A 189 22.42 -19.53 -60.53
#